data_AF-A0A1W1Y0H8-F1
#
_entry.id   AF-A0A1W1Y0H8-F1
#
_cell.length_a   1.000
_cell.length_b   1.000
_cell.length_c   1.000
_cell.angle_alpha   90.00
_cell.angle_beta   90.00
_cell.angle_gamma   90.00
#
_symmetry.space_group_name_H-M   'P 1'
#
loop_
_entity.id
_entity.type
_entity.pdbx_description
1 polymer ?
#
loop_
_entity_poly.entity_id
_entity_poly.type
_entity_poly.pdbx_seq_one_letter_code
_entity_poly.pdbx_strand_id
1 'polypeptide(L)' 'MSRTLSVASPAIPLANGEPTLVPTVVRGRDGINQLHQYDITLITP' A
#
# COMPACT_ATOMS: atom_id res chain seq x y z
N MET A 1 17.37 7.08 7.41
CA MET A 1 16.69 5.76 7.43
C MET A 1 15.56 5.83 6.43
N SER A 2 15.64 5.12 5.29
CA SER A 2 14.55 5.05 4.32
C SER A 2 13.43 4.18 4.90
N ARG A 3 12.29 4.78 5.25
CA ARG A 3 11.08 4.00 5.57
C ARG A 3 10.51 3.50 4.25
N THR A 4 10.77 2.24 3.93
CA THR A 4 10.14 1.55 2.79
C THR A 4 8.70 1.23 3.21
N LEU A 5 7.71 1.73 2.47
CA LEU A 5 6.31 1.36 2.69
C LEU A 5 6.13 -0.09 2.25
N SER A 6 5.52 -0.93 3.09
CA SER A 6 5.12 -2.30 2.73
C SER A 6 3.60 -2.40 2.68
N VAL A 7 3.10 -3.23 1.75
CA VAL A 7 1.67 -3.49 1.57
C VAL A 7 1.44 -4.99 1.51
N ALA A 8 0.48 -5.48 2.28
CA ALA A 8 0.06 -6.88 2.28
C ALA A 8 -1.47 -6.94 2.15
N SER A 9 -1.97 -7.83 1.29
CA SER A 9 -3.40 -8.05 1.10
C SER A 9 -3.64 -9.44 0.53
N PRO A 10 -4.75 -10.13 0.87
CA PRO A 10 -5.11 -11.41 0.26
C PRO A 10 -5.23 -11.36 -1.27
N ALA A 11 -5.49 -10.18 -1.84
CA ALA A 11 -5.60 -9.97 -3.28
C ALA A 11 -4.25 -9.65 -3.96
N ILE A 12 -3.18 -9.44 -3.20
CA ILE A 12 -1.84 -9.16 -3.74
C ILE A 12 -1.06 -10.49 -3.78
N PRO A 13 -0.70 -10.99 -4.97
CA PRO A 13 0.07 -12.22 -5.08
C PRO A 13 1.43 -12.08 -4.42
N LEU A 14 1.93 -13.18 -3.87
CA LEU A 14 3.29 -13.28 -3.36
C LEU A 14 4.18 -14.00 -4.39
N ALA A 15 5.41 -13.53 -4.56
CA ALA A 15 6.47 -14.23 -5.28
C ALA A 15 7.66 -14.38 -4.33
N ASN A 16 8.10 -15.63 -4.11
CA ASN A 16 9.18 -15.96 -3.17
C ASN A 16 8.95 -15.44 -1.73
N GLY A 17 7.67 -15.34 -1.31
CA GLY A 17 7.30 -14.84 0.02
C GLY A 17 7.17 -13.31 0.12
N GLU A 18 7.49 -12.57 -0.94
CA GLU A 18 7.40 -11.11 -0.98
C GLU A 18 6.21 -10.65 -1.84
N PRO A 19 5.58 -9.49 -1.51
CA PRO A 19 4.55 -8.90 -2.36
C PRO A 19 5.07 -8.65 -3.77
N THR A 20 4.33 -9.13 -4.77
CA THR A 20 4.65 -8.89 -6.19
C THR A 20 4.46 -7.44 -6.63
N LEU A 21 3.90 -6.60 -5.76
CA LEU A 21 3.57 -5.22 -6.05
C LEU A 21 4.30 -4.27 -5.11
N VAL A 22 4.86 -3.20 -5.67
CA VAL A 22 5.59 -2.17 -4.93
C VAL A 22 4.73 -0.91 -4.82
N PRO A 23 4.53 -0.36 -3.61
CA PRO A 23 3.80 0.88 -3.44
C PRO A 23 4.65 2.09 -3.87
N THR A 24 4.07 2.95 -4.68
CA THR A 24 4.75 4.16 -5.20
C THR A 24 4.18 5.45 -4.65
N VAL A 25 2.85 5.50 -4.48
CA VAL A 25 2.14 6.69 -4.01
C VAL A 25 1.08 6.29 -3.00
N VAL A 26 1.02 7.04 -1.90
CA VAL A 26 -0.02 6.93 -0.88
C VAL A 26 -0.64 8.31 -0.71
N ARG A 27 -1.96 8.40 -0.82
CA ARG A 27 -2.72 9.62 -0.52
C ARG A 27 -3.76 9.27 0.53
N GLY A 28 -3.79 10.02 1.62
CA GLY A 28 -4.72 9.81 2.71
C GLY A 28 -5.63 11.00 2.92
N ARG A 29 -6.87 10.73 3.32
CA ARG A 29 -7.77 11.71 3.89
C ARG A 29 -8.28 11.18 5.23
N ASP A 30 -7.93 11.92 6.27
CA ASP A 30 -8.38 11.70 7.64
C ASP A 30 -9.29 12.85 8.10
N GLY A 31 -10.25 12.54 8.98
CA GLY A 31 -11.15 13.54 9.55
C GLY A 31 -11.85 13.03 10.79
N ILE A 32 -12.24 13.95 11.68
CA ILE A 32 -12.99 13.61 12.90
C ILE A 32 -14.41 13.19 12.49
N ASN A 33 -14.87 12.04 12.99
CA ASN A 33 -16.17 11.43 12.66
C ASN A 33 -16.40 11.20 11.16
N GLN A 34 -15.32 10.94 10.40
CA GLN A 34 -15.38 10.57 8.99
C GLN A 34 -14.66 9.24 8.77
N LEU A 35 -15.06 8.51 7.73
CA LEU A 35 -14.32 7.34 7.31
C LEU A 35 -12.96 7.76 6.76
N HIS A 36 -11.93 7.04 7.18
CA HIS A 36 -10.61 7.19 6.63
C HIS A 36 -10.58 6.62 5.21
N GLN A 37 -10.01 7.38 4.28
CA GLN A 37 -9.78 6.91 2.93
C GLN A 37 -8.31 7.04 2.58
N TYR A 38 -7.75 5.97 2.03
CA TYR A 38 -6.40 5.94 1.51
C TYR A 38 -6.42 5.38 0.09
N ASP A 39 -5.85 6.14 -0.84
CA ASP A 39 -5.60 5.70 -2.20
C ASP A 39 -4.12 5.30 -2.29
N ILE A 40 -3.87 4.03 -2.60
CA ILE A 40 -2.51 3.47 -2.73
C ILE A 40 -2.31 3.04 -4.18
N THR A 41 -1.29 3.60 -4.83
CA THR A 41 -0.86 3.15 -6.17
C THR A 41 0.21 2.09 -6.03
N LEU A 42 -0.04 0.95 -6.66
CA LEU A 42 0.84 -0.21 -6.70
C LEU A 42 1.33 -0.42 -8.13
N ILE A 43 2.61 -0.74 -8.30
CA ILE A 43 3.18 -1.12 -9.60
C ILE A 43 3.76 -2.53 -9.54
N THR A 44 3.72 -3.24 -10.66
CA THR A 44 4.53 -4.44 -10.86
C THR A 44 5.97 -4.00 -11.15
N PRO A 45 6.99 -4.57 -10.50
CA PRO A 45 8.40 -4.25 -10.74
C PRO A 45 8.85 -4.45 -12.19
#